data_AF-A0A822C0F7-F1
#
_entry.id   AF-A0A822C0F7-F1
#
_cell.length_a   1.000
_cell.length_b   1.000
_cell.length_c   1.000
_cell.angle_alpha   90.00
_cell.angle_beta   90.00
_cell.angle_gamma   90.00
#
_symmetry.space_group_name_H-M   'P 1'
#
loop_
_entity.id
_entity.type
_entity.pdbx_description
1 polymer ?
#
loop_
_entity_poly.entity_id
_entity_poly.type
_entity_poly.pdbx_seq_one_letter_code
_entity_poly.pdbx_strand_id
1 'polypeptide(L)'
;MSQIIDLFPMLKELYNKGSKDAFYVVKVNMDYQENSTDTHHYFSVFESFEDNMNLCITTKACSFGKTIVEKIENGTTKYNDTINKYIHRSIDTTMCNFMIDFIKKLKTGLLIRDMMNVVLEHLGVLQTVVSKDTDELLLCIAYIFEISESLSGTQSTAYRLCE
;
A
#
# COMPACT_ATOMS: atom_id res chain seq x y z
N MET A 1 -7.69 -5.29 -13.89
CA MET A 1 -8.40 -5.66 -12.65
C MET A 1 -8.31 -7.16 -12.39
N SER A 2 -8.58 -7.98 -13.41
CA SER A 2 -8.65 -9.45 -13.30
C SER A 2 -7.45 -10.13 -12.61
N GLN A 3 -6.24 -9.62 -12.79
CA GLN A 3 -5.02 -10.25 -12.25
C GLN A 3 -4.87 -10.17 -10.73
N ILE A 4 -5.56 -9.24 -10.05
CA ILE A 4 -5.39 -8.99 -8.61
C ILE A 4 -6.69 -9.07 -7.82
N ILE A 5 -7.80 -9.38 -8.49
CA ILE A 5 -9.12 -9.35 -7.86
C ILE A 5 -9.27 -10.42 -6.76
N ASP A 6 -8.59 -11.56 -6.91
CA ASP A 6 -8.59 -12.63 -5.92
C ASP A 6 -7.89 -12.22 -4.63
N LEU A 7 -6.90 -11.33 -4.71
CA LEU A 7 -6.24 -10.72 -3.55
C LEU A 7 -7.12 -9.65 -2.88
N PHE A 8 -7.96 -8.97 -3.66
CA PHE A 8 -8.77 -7.84 -3.20
C PHE A 8 -10.22 -7.91 -3.73
N PRO A 9 -11.08 -8.81 -3.21
CA PRO A 9 -12.44 -8.99 -3.73
C PRO A 9 -13.30 -7.71 -3.74
N MET A 10 -13.05 -6.80 -2.78
CA MET A 10 -13.76 -5.51 -2.68
C MET A 10 -13.32 -4.47 -3.73
N LEU A 11 -12.19 -4.68 -4.41
CA LEU A 11 -11.59 -3.70 -5.31
C LEU A 11 -12.50 -3.39 -6.51
N LYS A 12 -13.25 -4.38 -7.02
CA LYS A 12 -14.18 -4.18 -8.13
C LYS A 12 -15.34 -3.24 -7.76
N GLU A 13 -15.88 -3.37 -6.55
CA GLU A 13 -16.95 -2.50 -6.08
C GLU A 13 -16.43 -1.06 -5.89
N LEU A 14 -15.26 -0.91 -5.27
CA LEU A 14 -14.61 0.39 -5.10
C LEU A 14 -14.35 1.05 -6.46
N TYR A 15 -13.79 0.30 -7.42
CA TYR A 15 -13.49 0.78 -8.77
C TYR A 15 -14.71 1.24 -9.55
N ASN A 16 -15.84 0.55 -9.38
CA ASN A 16 -17.09 0.92 -10.04
C ASN A 16 -17.76 2.15 -9.43
N LYS A 17 -17.54 2.41 -8.14
CA LYS A 17 -18.12 3.56 -7.41
C LYS A 17 -17.26 4.81 -7.50
N GLY A 18 -15.93 4.65 -7.47
CA GLY A 18 -14.97 5.75 -7.43
C GLY A 18 -14.54 6.23 -8.82
N SER A 19 -13.76 7.31 -8.84
CA SER A 19 -13.10 7.77 -10.06
C SER A 19 -12.04 6.77 -10.50
N LYS A 20 -12.09 6.31 -11.76
CA LYS A 20 -11.11 5.35 -12.32
C LYS A 20 -9.67 5.87 -12.26
N ASP A 21 -9.50 7.19 -12.30
CA ASP A 21 -8.20 7.85 -12.22
C ASP A 21 -7.56 7.75 -10.82
N ALA A 22 -8.33 7.38 -9.79
CA ALA A 22 -7.86 7.23 -8.42
C ALA A 22 -7.23 5.85 -8.14
N PHE A 23 -7.26 4.91 -9.09
CA PHE A 23 -6.86 3.52 -8.84
C PHE A 23 -5.52 3.15 -9.45
N TYR A 24 -4.64 2.60 -8.62
CA TYR A 24 -3.29 2.20 -8.98
C TYR A 24 -2.93 0.83 -8.42
N VAL A 25 -2.03 0.14 -9.10
CA VAL A 25 -1.37 -1.07 -8.63
C VAL A 25 0.12 -0.78 -8.53
N VAL A 26 0.72 -1.07 -7.38
CA VAL A 26 2.17 -0.96 -7.20
C VAL A 26 2.74 -2.35 -7.02
N LYS A 27 3.57 -2.77 -7.98
CA LYS A 27 4.37 -3.99 -7.85
C LYS A 27 5.66 -3.66 -7.12
N VAL A 28 5.92 -4.33 -6.01
CA VAL A 28 7.12 -4.16 -5.18
C VAL A 28 8.00 -5.40 -5.33
N ASN A 29 9.19 -5.21 -5.89
CA ASN A 29 10.24 -6.23 -5.96
C ASN A 29 11.15 -6.05 -4.76
N MET A 30 10.96 -6.88 -3.74
CA MET A 30 11.67 -6.78 -2.46
C MET A 30 13.05 -7.43 -2.54
N ASP A 31 14.07 -6.71 -2.09
CA ASP A 31 15.38 -7.30 -1.81
C ASP A 31 15.35 -7.93 -0.41
N TYR A 32 15.37 -9.26 -0.35
CA TYR A 32 15.29 -9.98 0.91
C TYR A 32 16.63 -10.03 1.65
N GLN A 33 17.75 -9.80 0.96
CA GLN A 33 19.10 -9.84 1.54
C GLN A 33 19.50 -8.52 2.20
N GLU A 34 18.71 -7.46 2.01
CA GLU A 34 18.92 -6.20 2.69
C GLU A 34 18.76 -6.38 4.21
N ASN A 35 19.89 -6.28 4.91
CA ASN A 35 20.01 -6.30 6.37
C ASN A 35 19.57 -4.94 6.95
N SER A 36 18.35 -4.51 6.65
CA SER A 36 17.76 -3.35 7.33
C SER A 36 17.20 -3.81 8.67
N THR A 37 17.98 -3.61 9.74
CA THR A 37 17.59 -3.96 11.11
C THR A 37 16.51 -3.04 11.70
N ASP A 38 16.19 -1.91 11.06
CA ASP A 38 15.49 -0.81 11.73
C ASP A 38 14.30 -0.16 10.99
N THR A 39 13.93 -0.60 9.78
CA THR A 39 12.88 0.07 9.02
C THR A 39 11.52 -0.61 9.14
N HIS A 40 10.96 -0.62 10.36
CA HIS A 40 9.52 -0.86 10.57
C HIS A 40 8.67 0.39 10.30
N HIS A 41 9.33 1.49 9.97
CA HIS A 41 8.71 2.76 9.60
C HIS A 41 8.47 2.78 8.09
N TYR A 42 7.24 3.07 7.69
CA TYR A 42 6.93 3.47 6.32
C TYR A 42 6.54 4.94 6.32
N PHE A 43 6.77 5.60 5.19
CA PHE A 43 6.35 6.97 4.96
C PHE A 43 5.38 6.97 3.77
N SER A 44 4.23 7.63 3.94
CA SER A 44 3.31 7.91 2.84
C SER A 44 3.11 9.41 2.73
N VAL A 45 3.20 9.91 1.51
CA VAL A 45 2.96 11.32 1.19
C VAL A 45 1.80 11.37 0.22
N PHE A 46 0.80 12.16 0.56
CA PHE A 46 -0.37 12.43 -0.26
C PHE A 46 -0.40 13.90 -0.64
N GLU A 47 -0.53 14.19 -1.93
CA GLU A 47 -0.67 15.55 -2.46
C GLU A 47 -2.09 15.77 -2.94
N SER A 48 -2.61 16.97 -2.69
CA SER A 48 -3.92 17.41 -3.14
C SER A 48 -3.92 18.87 -3.54
N PHE A 49 -4.89 19.25 -4.35
CA PHE A 49 -5.11 20.64 -4.76
C PHE A 49 -6.15 21.36 -3.89
N GLU A 50 -6.85 20.63 -3.02
CA GLU A 50 -7.94 21.17 -2.20
C GLU A 50 -7.49 21.51 -0.78
N ASP A 51 -8.03 22.62 -0.27
CA ASP A 51 -7.67 23.21 1.01
C ASP A 51 -8.17 22.39 2.19
N ASN A 52 -7.29 22.20 3.19
CA ASN A 52 -7.59 21.69 4.54
C ASN A 52 -8.54 20.47 4.60
N MET A 53 -8.43 19.54 3.64
CA MET A 53 -9.26 18.35 3.61
C MET A 53 -8.95 17.43 4.80
N ASN A 54 -10.01 16.92 5.43
CA ASN A 54 -9.91 15.86 6.41
C ASN A 54 -9.85 14.51 5.71
N LEU A 55 -8.78 13.75 5.94
CA LEU A 55 -8.53 12.47 5.29
C LEU A 55 -8.74 11.31 6.25
N CYS A 56 -9.29 10.22 5.73
CA CYS A 56 -9.27 8.89 6.33
C CYS A 56 -8.41 7.98 5.47
N ILE A 57 -7.25 7.58 6.00
CA ILE A 57 -6.30 6.70 5.32
C ILE A 57 -6.46 5.31 5.92
N THR A 58 -6.89 4.35 5.12
CA THR A 58 -7.06 2.97 5.53
C THR A 58 -6.04 2.11 4.81
N THR A 59 -5.25 1.35 5.56
CA THR A 59 -4.30 0.37 5.03
C THR A 59 -4.71 -1.02 5.50
N LYS A 60 -5.07 -1.90 4.55
CA LYS A 60 -5.51 -3.27 4.79
C LYS A 60 -4.46 -4.24 4.27
N ALA A 61 -3.96 -5.13 5.12
CA ALA A 61 -3.21 -6.28 4.64
C ALA A 61 -4.18 -7.44 4.41
N CYS A 62 -4.14 -8.00 3.20
CA CYS A 62 -5.01 -9.06 2.74
C CYS A 62 -4.21 -10.34 2.51
N SER A 63 -4.77 -11.47 2.94
CA SER A 63 -4.26 -12.80 2.59
C SER A 63 -5.40 -13.69 2.12
N PHE A 64 -5.20 -14.41 1.01
CA PHE A 64 -6.25 -15.25 0.38
C PHE A 64 -7.58 -14.51 0.19
N GLY A 65 -7.51 -13.25 -0.27
CA GLY A 65 -8.67 -12.39 -0.50
C GLY A 65 -9.37 -11.87 0.76
N LYS A 66 -8.84 -12.15 1.96
CA LYS A 66 -9.41 -11.71 3.25
C LYS A 66 -8.51 -10.69 3.92
N THR A 67 -9.11 -9.63 4.46
CA THR A 67 -8.38 -8.68 5.30
C THR A 67 -7.99 -9.35 6.62
N ILE A 68 -6.69 -9.42 6.88
CA ILE A 68 -6.13 -10.00 8.11
C ILE A 68 -5.88 -8.93 9.16
N VAL A 69 -5.47 -7.74 8.71
CA VAL A 69 -5.25 -6.57 9.57
C VAL A 69 -5.63 -5.31 8.82
N GLU A 70 -6.18 -4.36 9.56
CA GLU A 70 -6.55 -3.04 9.07
C GLU A 70 -5.96 -1.99 10.00
N LYS A 71 -5.42 -0.93 9.41
CA LYS A 71 -4.93 0.25 10.11
C LYS A 71 -5.64 1.47 9.55
N ILE A 72 -6.28 2.24 10.41
CA ILE A 72 -6.98 3.47 10.04
C ILE A 72 -6.25 4.65 10.67
N GLU A 73 -5.92 5.64 9.84
CA GLU A 73 -5.19 6.84 10.21
C GLU A 73 -5.97 8.07 9.77
N ASN A 74 -6.03 9.07 10.64
CA ASN A 74 -6.67 10.34 10.33
C ASN A 74 -5.60 11.33 9.90
N GLY A 75 -5.79 11.95 8.74
CA GLY A 75 -4.88 12.94 8.19
C GLY A 75 -5.58 14.27 7.93
N THR A 76 -4.79 15.32 7.85
CA THR A 76 -5.22 16.60 7.27
C THR A 76 -4.18 17.07 6.27
N THR A 77 -4.63 17.71 5.20
CA THR A 77 -3.73 18.35 4.25
C THR A 77 -3.30 19.73 4.77
N LYS A 78 -2.06 20.14 4.51
CA LYS A 78 -1.53 21.45 4.87
C LYS A 78 -0.98 22.13 3.64
N TYR A 79 -1.23 23.42 3.49
CA TYR A 79 -0.70 24.20 2.38
C TYR A 79 0.84 24.19 2.39
N ASN A 80 1.42 23.95 1.22
CA ASN A 80 2.85 24.00 0.99
C ASN A 80 3.14 25.10 -0.03
N ASP A 81 3.67 26.23 0.48
CA ASP A 81 4.00 27.41 -0.32
C ASP A 81 5.00 27.13 -1.45
N THR A 82 5.89 26.15 -1.28
CA THR A 82 6.97 25.85 -2.24
C THR A 82 6.45 25.20 -3.52
N ILE A 83 5.44 24.33 -3.39
CA ILE A 83 4.85 23.63 -4.54
C ILE A 83 3.45 24.12 -4.90
N ASN A 84 2.91 25.11 -4.17
CA ASN A 84 1.58 25.68 -4.36
C ASN A 84 0.47 24.61 -4.35
N LYS A 85 0.55 23.67 -3.38
CA LYS A 85 -0.40 22.56 -3.19
C LYS A 85 -0.61 22.23 -1.72
N TYR A 86 -1.66 21.50 -1.40
CA TYR A 86 -1.94 20.97 -0.07
C TYR A 86 -1.39 19.56 0.08
N ILE A 87 -0.54 19.32 1.07
CA ILE A 87 0.14 18.05 1.27
C ILE A 87 -0.26 17.45 2.62
N HIS A 88 -0.58 16.16 2.63
CA HIS A 88 -0.59 15.34 3.83
C HIS A 88 0.68 14.46 3.87
N ARG A 89 1.33 14.39 5.03
CA ARG A 89 2.50 13.53 5.26
C ARG A 89 2.24 12.65 6.47
N SER A 90 2.20 11.35 6.25
CA SER A 90 2.23 10.36 7.32
C SER A 90 3.68 10.16 7.73
N ILE A 91 4.08 10.76 8.85
CA ILE A 91 5.43 10.68 9.41
C ILE A 91 5.43 9.65 10.53
N ASP A 92 6.49 8.85 10.61
CA ASP A 92 6.76 7.86 11.67
C ASP A 92 5.70 6.77 11.84
N THR A 93 4.95 6.47 10.78
CA THR A 93 3.96 5.39 10.83
C THR A 93 4.64 4.03 10.88
N THR A 94 4.48 3.33 12.00
CA THR A 94 4.98 1.97 12.17
C THR A 94 4.04 0.97 11.49
N MET A 95 4.64 -0.09 10.93
CA MET A 95 3.90 -1.29 10.54
C MET A 95 3.25 -1.92 11.78
N CYS A 96 2.09 -2.55 11.61
CA CYS A 96 1.48 -3.31 12.70
C CYS A 96 2.32 -4.56 13.02
N ASN A 97 2.23 -5.05 14.26
CA ASN A 97 2.99 -6.23 14.71
C ASN A 97 2.82 -7.45 13.79
N PHE A 98 1.62 -7.63 13.22
CA PHE A 98 1.38 -8.69 12.24
C PHE A 98 2.30 -8.59 11.03
N MET A 99 2.42 -7.41 10.41
CA MET A 99 3.29 -7.20 9.25
C MET A 99 4.76 -7.35 9.62
N ILE A 100 5.15 -6.86 10.80
CA ILE A 100 6.50 -7.03 11.33
C ILE A 100 6.84 -8.52 11.46
N ASP A 101 5.96 -9.30 12.09
CA ASP A 101 6.17 -10.73 12.31
C ASP A 101 6.08 -11.53 11.02
N PHE A 102 5.23 -11.11 10.07
CA PHE A 102 5.16 -11.68 8.73
C PHE A 102 6.49 -11.51 7.99
N ILE A 103 7.03 -10.30 7.94
CA ILE A 103 8.32 -10.01 7.27
C ILE A 103 9.45 -10.82 7.92
N LYS A 104 9.47 -10.91 9.26
CA LYS A 104 10.43 -11.73 9.99
C LYS A 104 10.33 -13.19 9.58
N LYS A 105 9.13 -13.79 9.59
CA LYS A 105 8.91 -15.19 9.20
C LYS A 105 9.24 -15.45 7.74
N LEU A 106 8.95 -14.51 6.84
CA LEU A 106 9.31 -14.60 5.44
C LEU A 106 10.83 -14.65 5.27
N LYS A 107 11.57 -13.73 5.92
CA LYS A 107 13.04 -13.64 5.81
C LYS A 107 13.78 -14.79 6.51
N THR A 108 13.33 -15.22 7.69
CA THR A 108 14.05 -16.23 8.49
C THR A 108 13.56 -17.66 8.27
N GLY A 109 12.28 -17.83 7.93
CA GLY A 109 11.63 -19.13 7.81
C GLY A 109 11.77 -19.76 6.43
N LEU A 110 12.07 -18.97 5.40
CA LEU A 110 12.22 -19.43 4.03
C LEU A 110 13.61 -19.04 3.53
N LEU A 111 14.36 -20.00 2.98
CA LEU A 111 15.69 -19.77 2.40
C LEU A 111 15.67 -19.85 0.87
N ILE A 112 14.53 -20.24 0.31
CA ILE A 112 14.32 -20.46 -1.13
C ILE A 112 13.38 -19.37 -1.64
N ARG A 113 13.87 -18.56 -2.60
CA ARG A 113 13.11 -17.48 -3.25
C ARG A 113 11.74 -17.93 -3.72
N ASP A 114 11.68 -19.06 -4.42
CA ASP A 114 10.43 -19.53 -5.02
C ASP A 114 9.38 -19.85 -3.94
N MET A 115 9.80 -20.36 -2.77
CA MET A 115 8.88 -20.57 -1.65
C MET A 115 8.39 -19.23 -1.06
N MET A 116 9.24 -18.21 -1.01
CA MET A 116 8.81 -16.87 -0.59
C MET A 116 7.78 -16.31 -1.57
N ASN A 117 8.01 -16.43 -2.88
CA ASN A 117 7.08 -15.95 -3.90
C ASN A 117 5.72 -16.66 -3.81
N VAL A 118 5.67 -17.97 -3.57
CA VAL A 118 4.41 -18.71 -3.33
C VAL A 118 3.61 -18.13 -2.15
N VAL A 119 4.29 -17.69 -1.09
CA VAL A 119 3.62 -17.02 0.04
C VAL A 119 3.14 -15.63 -0.37
N LEU A 120 3.96 -14.87 -1.10
CA LEU A 120 3.65 -13.50 -1.53
C LEU A 120 2.54 -13.43 -2.59
N GLU A 121 2.37 -14.45 -3.41
CA GLU A 121 1.25 -14.59 -4.37
C GLU A 121 -0.12 -14.49 -3.70
N HIS A 122 -0.19 -14.79 -2.41
CA HIS A 122 -1.42 -14.77 -1.62
C HIS A 122 -1.47 -13.58 -0.67
N LEU A 123 -0.51 -12.66 -0.72
CA LEU A 123 -0.45 -11.47 0.12
C LEU A 123 -0.60 -10.20 -0.73
N GLY A 124 -1.50 -9.33 -0.30
CA GLY A 124 -1.64 -8.00 -0.87
C GLY A 124 -1.81 -6.94 0.21
N VAL A 125 -1.48 -5.69 -0.08
CA VAL A 125 -1.84 -4.55 0.78
C VAL A 125 -2.71 -3.61 -0.04
N LEU A 126 -3.85 -3.20 0.50
CA LEU A 126 -4.74 -2.22 -0.12
C LEU A 126 -4.75 -0.96 0.73
N GLN A 127 -4.38 0.17 0.13
CA GLN A 127 -4.45 1.48 0.78
C GLN A 127 -5.53 2.33 0.10
N THR A 128 -6.43 2.89 0.88
CA THR A 128 -7.46 3.82 0.40
C THR A 128 -7.39 5.14 1.17
N VAL A 129 -7.53 6.25 0.45
CA VAL A 129 -7.64 7.59 1.02
C VAL A 129 -9.01 8.14 0.68
N VAL A 130 -9.79 8.46 1.71
CA VAL A 130 -11.15 8.97 1.59
C VAL A 130 -11.22 10.37 2.22
N SER A 131 -11.90 11.30 1.54
CA SER A 131 -12.27 12.58 2.15
C SER A 131 -13.36 12.35 3.18
N LYS A 132 -13.12 12.73 4.43
CA LYS A 132 -14.12 12.62 5.50
C LYS A 132 -15.27 13.61 5.35
N ASP A 133 -15.04 14.68 4.60
CA ASP A 133 -16.02 15.75 4.43
C ASP A 133 -17.03 15.40 3.33
N THR A 134 -16.60 14.67 2.29
CA THR A 134 -17.43 14.32 1.12
C THR A 134 -17.71 12.82 0.96
N ASP A 135 -17.06 11.96 1.75
CA ASP A 135 -17.04 10.49 1.58
C ASP A 135 -16.49 10.04 0.22
N GLU A 136 -15.75 10.90 -0.47
CA GLU A 136 -15.17 10.62 -1.77
C GLU A 136 -13.87 9.82 -1.64
N LEU A 137 -13.75 8.74 -2.43
CA LEU A 137 -12.51 7.99 -2.58
C LEU A 137 -11.53 8.76 -3.49
N LEU A 138 -10.51 9.35 -2.87
CA LEU A 138 -9.50 10.18 -3.55
C LEU A 138 -8.37 9.33 -4.16
N LEU A 139 -8.02 8.22 -3.53
CA LEU A 139 -6.91 7.36 -3.96
C LEU A 139 -7.12 5.93 -3.48
N CYS A 140 -6.81 4.96 -4.33
CA CYS A 140 -6.78 3.54 -4.01
C CYS A 140 -5.54 2.90 -4.63
N ILE A 141 -4.65 2.37 -3.80
CA ILE A 141 -3.43 1.70 -4.24
C ILE A 141 -3.45 0.24 -3.77
N ALA A 142 -3.37 -0.69 -4.71
CA ALA A 142 -3.16 -2.11 -4.44
C ALA A 142 -1.67 -2.46 -4.59
N TYR A 143 -1.03 -2.88 -3.51
CA TYR A 143 0.36 -3.34 -3.49
C TYR A 143 0.41 -4.85 -3.64
N ILE A 144 1.23 -5.30 -4.59
CA ILE A 144 1.58 -6.71 -4.79
C ILE A 144 3.09 -6.87 -4.65
N PHE A 145 3.54 -8.04 -4.22
CA PHE A 145 4.91 -8.25 -3.78
C PHE A 145 5.55 -9.44 -4.50
N GLU A 146 6.84 -9.31 -4.80
CA GLU A 146 7.67 -10.38 -5.34
C GLU A 146 9.09 -10.22 -4.76
N ILE A 147 9.84 -11.31 -4.63
CA ILE A 147 11.27 -11.26 -4.32
C ILE A 147 12.07 -10.96 -5.59
N SER A 148 12.89 -9.91 -5.52
CA SER A 148 13.76 -9.46 -6.60
C SER A 148 14.72 -10.56 -7.08
N GLU A 149 14.98 -10.61 -8.39
CA GLU A 149 16.00 -11.48 -8.99
C GLU A 149 17.40 -10.90 -8.87
N SER A 150 17.51 -9.58 -8.70
CA SER A 150 18.76 -8.85 -8.57
C SER A 150 18.96 -8.32 -7.15
N LEU A 151 20.23 -8.30 -6.70
CA LEU A 151 20.68 -7.69 -5.44
C LEU A 151 20.84 -6.17 -5.55
N SER A 152 19.96 -5.53 -6.32
CA SER A 152 20.00 -4.09 -6.60
C SER A 152 19.14 -3.27 -5.64
N GLY A 153 18.76 -3.83 -4.49
CA GLY A 153 17.81 -3.22 -3.56
C GLY A 153 16.36 -3.35 -3.99
N THR A 154 15.46 -2.94 -3.09
CA THR A 154 14.02 -2.98 -3.30
C THR A 154 13.59 -1.98 -4.38
N GLN A 155 12.80 -2.43 -5.36
CA GLN A 155 12.28 -1.61 -6.45
C GLN A 155 10.76 -1.62 -6.44
N SER A 156 10.13 -0.58 -6.98
CA SER A 156 8.68 -0.56 -7.18
C SER A 156 8.29 0.03 -8.53
N THR A 157 7.18 -0.45 -9.08
CA THR A 157 6.61 0.07 -10.32
C THR A 157 5.12 0.28 -10.14
N ALA A 158 4.65 1.49 -10.44
CA ALA A 158 3.25 1.86 -10.34
C ALA A 158 2.57 1.76 -11.72
N TYR A 159 1.38 1.18 -11.74
CA TYR A 159 0.52 1.02 -12.90
C TYR A 159 -0.84 1.64 -12.59
N ARG A 160 -1.47 2.30 -13.55
CA ARG A 160 -2.88 2.66 -13.43
C ARG A 160 -3.73 1.40 -13.52
N LEU A 161 -4.71 1.25 -12.64
CA LEU A 161 -5.62 0.12 -12.68
C LEU A 161 -6.65 0.34 -13.80
N CYS A 162 -6.55 -0.52 -14.82
CA CYS A 162 -7.58 -0.66 -15.84
C CYS A 162 -8.42 -1.91 -15.54
N GLU A 163 -9.63 -1.97 -16.09
CA GLU A 163 -10.51 -3.13 -16.00
C GLU A 163 -9.86 -4.39 -16.59
#